data_AF-A0A497E4F5-F1
#
_entry.id   AF-A0A497E4F5-F1
#
_cell.length_a   1.000
_cell.length_b   1.000
_cell.length_c   1.000
_cell.angle_alpha   90.00
_cell.angle_beta   90.00
_cell.angle_gamma   90.00
#
_symmetry.space_group_name_H-M   'P 1'
#
loop_
_entity.id
_entity.type
_entity.pdbx_description
1 polymer ?
#
loop_
_entity_poly.entity_id
_entity_poly.type
_entity_poly.pdbx_seq_one_letter_code
_entity_poly.pdbx_strand_id
1 'polypeptide(L)'
;MENKFYYDLLTWLHARTKISSSLEVPEEVELIRRPTEKGDVLFFLNHGEKEKRVKLNQEYKDLLSGKTYREFIDSKEKEVACLVEKS
;
A
#
# COMPACT_ATOMS: atom_id res chain seq x y z
N MET A 1 7.46 -0.71 25.78
CA MET A 1 7.79 0.70 26.11
C MET A 1 8.35 1.42 24.89
N GLU A 2 9.23 0.78 24.10
CA GLU A 2 9.74 1.31 22.82
C GLU A 2 8.65 1.65 21.80
N ASN A 3 7.65 0.77 21.62
CA ASN A 3 6.58 1.00 20.63
C ASN A 3 5.76 2.27 20.88
N LYS A 4 5.57 2.70 22.13
CA LYS A 4 4.81 3.93 22.43
C LYS A 4 5.58 5.17 22.00
N PHE A 5 6.88 5.21 22.30
CA PHE A 5 7.72 6.34 21.90
C PHE A 5 7.78 6.49 20.38
N TYR A 6 8.02 5.40 19.65
CA TYR A 6 8.07 5.43 18.19
C TYR A 6 6.72 5.82 17.58
N TYR A 7 5.62 5.27 18.12
CA TYR A 7 4.28 5.66 17.70
C TYR A 7 4.05 7.17 17.88
N ASP A 8 4.28 7.69 19.08
CA ASP A 8 4.07 9.11 19.38
C ASP A 8 4.98 10.01 18.51
N LEU A 9 6.23 9.61 18.28
CA LEU A 9 7.18 10.34 17.44
C LEU A 9 6.71 10.37 15.97
N LEU A 10 6.30 9.23 15.42
CA LEU A 10 5.80 9.14 14.04
C LEU A 10 4.49 9.93 13.88
N THR A 11 3.56 9.83 14.84
CA THR A 11 2.34 10.64 14.85
C THR A 11 2.66 12.13 14.86
N TRP A 12 3.60 12.56 15.70
CA TRP A 12 4.02 13.97 15.76
C TRP A 12 4.70 14.43 14.46
N LEU A 13 5.58 13.61 13.87
CA LEU A 13 6.24 13.90 12.59
C LEU A 13 5.22 14.02 11.45
N HIS A 14 4.24 13.13 11.39
CA HIS A 14 3.17 13.19 10.39
C HIS A 14 2.35 14.47 10.53
N ALA A 15 1.98 14.87 11.75
CA ALA A 15 1.23 16.10 11.98
C ALA A 15 2.01 17.38 11.63
N ARG A 16 3.35 17.33 11.68
CA ARG A 16 4.22 18.49 11.40
C ARG A 16 4.72 18.57 9.96
N THR A 17 4.62 17.48 9.22
CA THR A 17 5.07 17.40 7.83
C THR A 17 3.87 17.35 6.89
N LYS A 18 4.09 17.55 5.59
CA LYS A 18 3.09 17.26 4.55
C LYS A 18 3.28 15.84 3.99
N ILE A 19 3.97 14.97 4.73
CA ILE A 19 4.21 13.59 4.29
C ILE A 19 2.94 12.81 4.60
N SER A 20 2.19 12.48 3.55
CA SER A 20 1.04 11.58 3.61
C SER A 20 1.38 10.27 2.90
N SER A 21 0.80 9.17 3.36
CA SER A 21 0.81 7.95 2.57
C SER A 21 -0.03 8.15 1.30
N SER A 22 0.38 7.50 0.21
CA SER A 22 -0.38 7.50 -1.05
C SER A 22 -1.67 6.69 -0.94
N LEU A 23 -1.71 5.68 -0.07
CA LEU A 23 -2.86 4.87 0.27
C LEU A 23 -2.79 4.48 1.74
N GLU A 24 -3.94 4.31 2.38
CA GLU A 24 -4.02 3.65 3.69
C GLU A 24 -4.03 2.14 3.48
N VAL A 25 -3.17 1.43 4.22
CA VAL A 25 -3.05 -0.03 4.16
C VAL A 25 -3.18 -0.62 5.57
N PRO A 26 -3.73 -1.84 5.71
CA PRO A 26 -3.72 -2.57 6.98
C PRO A 26 -2.29 -2.81 7.50
N GLU A 27 -2.12 -2.95 8.82
CA GLU A 27 -0.81 -3.10 9.49
C GLU A 27 0.09 -4.20 8.88
N GLU A 28 -0.49 -5.31 8.48
CA GLU A 28 0.24 -6.46 7.92
C GLU A 28 0.51 -6.35 6.41
N VAL A 29 0.02 -5.29 5.75
CA VAL A 29 0.23 -5.03 4.33
C VAL A 29 1.22 -3.89 4.16
N GLU A 30 2.37 -4.18 3.57
CA GLU A 30 3.35 -3.18 3.19
C GLU A 30 3.06 -2.64 1.79
N LEU A 31 3.16 -1.32 1.63
CA LEU A 31 3.06 -0.63 0.35
C LEU A 31 4.38 0.08 0.01
N ILE A 32 4.98 -0.32 -1.09
CA ILE A 32 6.19 0.30 -1.63
C ILE A 32 5.85 0.99 -2.94
N ARG A 33 6.18 2.28 -3.07
CA ARG A 33 6.05 3.03 -4.32
C ARG A 33 7.41 3.16 -5.00
N ARG A 34 7.48 2.75 -6.26
CA ARG A 34 8.64 2.91 -7.13
C ARG A 34 8.30 3.79 -8.34
N PRO A 35 8.79 5.04 -8.38
CA PRO A 35 8.63 5.90 -9.55
C PRO A 35 9.36 5.35 -10.77
N THR A 36 8.75 5.48 -11.95
CA THR A 36 9.34 5.16 -13.25
C THR A 36 8.99 6.23 -14.30
N GLU A 37 9.63 6.19 -15.47
CA GLU A 37 9.29 7.10 -16.59
C GLU A 37 7.85 6.96 -17.06
N LYS A 38 7.22 5.79 -16.84
CA LYS A 38 5.86 5.47 -17.30
C LYS A 38 4.79 5.68 -16.22
N GLY A 39 5.18 6.21 -15.06
CA GLY A 39 4.33 6.31 -13.88
C GLY A 39 4.83 5.46 -12.72
N ASP A 40 4.10 5.50 -11.60
CA ASP A 40 4.46 4.75 -10.40
C ASP A 40 4.07 3.28 -10.50
N VAL A 41 4.96 2.43 -9.98
CA VAL A 41 4.65 1.03 -9.67
C VAL A 41 4.46 0.91 -8.16
N LEU A 42 3.32 0.37 -7.75
CA LEU A 42 2.98 0.12 -6.37
C LEU A 42 3.09 -1.38 -6.08
N PHE A 43 3.94 -1.75 -5.12
CA PHE A 43 4.05 -3.13 -4.63
C PHE A 43 3.27 -3.26 -3.34
N PHE A 44 2.32 -4.18 -3.31
CA PHE A 44 1.61 -4.59 -2.10
C PHE A 44 2.17 -5.94 -1.66
N LEU A 45 2.60 -6.03 -0.41
CA LEU A 45 3.11 -7.26 0.18
C LEU A 45 2.30 -7.56 1.43
N ASN A 46 1.49 -8.62 1.41
CA ASN A 46 0.77 -9.07 2.60
C ASN A 46 1.65 -10.01 3.41
N HIS A 47 2.25 -9.49 4.48
CA HIS A 47 3.06 -10.28 5.41
C HIS A 47 2.21 -11.09 6.38
N GLY A 48 0.91 -10.86 6.44
CA GLY A 48 -0.03 -11.55 7.32
C GLY A 48 -0.35 -12.99 6.90
N GLU A 49 -0.99 -13.71 7.81
CA GLU A 49 -1.47 -15.09 7.62
C GLU A 49 -2.96 -15.13 7.22
N LYS A 50 -3.51 -14.00 6.77
CA LYS A 50 -4.92 -13.85 6.42
C LYS A 50 -5.08 -12.89 5.25
N GLU A 51 -6.19 -13.03 4.53
CA GLU A 51 -6.60 -12.08 3.51
C GLU A 51 -6.83 -10.69 4.11
N LYS A 52 -6.36 -9.66 3.40
CA LYS A 52 -6.50 -8.25 3.75
C LYS A 52 -7.06 -7.46 2.59
N ARG A 53 -8.03 -6.61 2.89
CA ARG A 53 -8.63 -5.69 1.93
C ARG A 53 -7.96 -4.33 2.02
N VAL A 54 -7.48 -3.82 0.89
CA VAL A 54 -6.97 -2.46 0.76
C VAL A 54 -7.90 -1.64 -0.12
N LYS A 55 -8.28 -0.45 0.33
CA LYS A 55 -9.06 0.50 -0.47
C LYS A 55 -8.13 1.24 -1.44
N LEU A 56 -8.50 1.24 -2.71
CA LEU A 56 -7.80 1.96 -3.76
C LEU A 56 -8.43 3.33 -3.96
N ASN A 57 -7.61 4.30 -4.36
CA ASN A 57 -8.05 5.66 -4.69
C ASN A 57 -8.47 5.82 -6.16
N GLN A 58 -8.14 4.83 -7.01
CA GLN A 58 -8.43 4.83 -8.46
C GLN A 58 -8.26 3.41 -9.03
N GLU A 59 -8.44 3.26 -10.35
CA GLU A 59 -8.26 1.99 -11.06
C GLU A 59 -6.77 1.66 -11.27
N TYR A 60 -6.39 0.42 -10.96
CA TYR A 60 -5.04 -0.10 -11.14
C TYR A 60 -5.06 -1.40 -11.95
N LYS A 61 -4.00 -1.64 -12.70
CA LYS A 61 -3.72 -2.93 -13.34
C LYS A 61 -2.60 -3.64 -12.61
N ASP A 62 -2.82 -4.89 -12.23
CA ASP A 62 -1.75 -5.75 -11.73
C ASP A 62 -0.93 -6.31 -12.89
N LEU A 63 0.37 -6.07 -12.84
CA LEU A 63 1.35 -6.52 -13.82
C LEU A 63 1.61 -8.03 -13.72
N LEU A 64 1.39 -8.66 -12.56
CA LEU A 64 1.64 -10.08 -12.37
C LEU A 64 0.49 -10.94 -12.90
N SER A 65 -0.75 -10.62 -12.51
CA SER A 65 -1.93 -11.38 -12.92
C SER A 65 -2.65 -10.84 -14.16
N GLY A 66 -2.37 -9.59 -14.55
CA GLY A 66 -3.11 -8.88 -15.59
C GLY A 66 -4.49 -8.38 -15.16
N LYS A 67 -4.93 -8.67 -13.93
CA LYS A 67 -6.22 -8.23 -13.39
C LYS A 67 -6.27 -6.72 -13.23
N THR A 68 -7.48 -6.18 -13.28
CA THR A 68 -7.75 -4.76 -13.00
C THR A 68 -8.54 -4.65 -11.71
N TYR A 69 -8.10 -3.75 -10.82
CA TYR A 69 -8.73 -3.44 -9.54
C TYR A 69 -9.26 -2.01 -9.57
N ARG A 70 -10.45 -1.76 -9.03
CA ARG A 70 -11.12 -0.45 -9.09
C ARG A 70 -11.28 0.23 -7.74
N GLU A 71 -11.84 -0.49 -6.78
CA GLU A 71 -12.17 0.04 -5.47
C GLU A 71 -11.35 -0.62 -4.36
N PHE A 72 -11.11 -1.92 -4.51
CA PHE A 72 -10.41 -2.72 -3.53
C PHE A 72 -9.52 -3.74 -4.20
N ILE A 73 -8.44 -4.08 -3.51
CA ILE A 73 -7.69 -5.31 -3.71
C ILE A 73 -7.86 -6.17 -2.46
N ASP A 74 -8.32 -7.40 -2.66
CA ASP A 74 -8.29 -8.45 -1.65
C ASP A 74 -6.96 -9.20 -1.83
N SER A 75 -6.00 -8.88 -0.97
CA SER A 75 -4.67 -9.45 -0.97
C SER A 75 -4.65 -10.67 -0.05
N LYS A 76 -4.47 -11.86 -0.64
CA LYS A 76 -4.42 -13.14 0.08
C LYS A 76 -3.21 -13.22 0.99
N GLU A 77 -3.22 -14.20 1.89
CA GLU A 77 -2.06 -14.51 2.73
C GLU A 77 -0.79 -14.65 1.88
N LYS A 78 0.29 -13.97 2.30
CA LYS A 78 1.60 -13.99 1.63
C LYS A 78 1.60 -13.56 0.16
N GLU A 79 0.52 -12.94 -0.34
CA GLU A 79 0.43 -12.49 -1.72
C GLU A 79 1.25 -11.22 -1.94
N VAL A 80 1.82 -11.14 -3.14
CA VAL A 80 2.45 -9.93 -3.67
C VAL A 80 1.66 -9.48 -4.90
N ALA A 81 1.28 -8.21 -4.95
CA ALA A 81 0.66 -7.59 -6.12
C ALA A 81 1.52 -6.42 -6.62
N CYS A 82 1.59 -6.24 -7.93
CA CYS A 82 2.39 -5.19 -8.57
C CYS A 82 1.49 -4.31 -9.44
N LEU A 83 1.02 -3.21 -8.86
CA LEU A 83 0.00 -2.37 -9.46
C LEU A 83 0.61 -1.18 -10.20
N VAL A 84 0.08 -0.88 -11.37
CA VAL A 84 0.29 0.39 -12.09
C VAL A 84 -1.03 1.10 -12.28
N GLU A 85 -1.00 2.43 -12.22
CA GLU A 85 -2.18 3.25 -12.51
C GLU A 85 -2.69 2.94 -13.91
N LYS A 86 -4.00 2.80 -14.06
CA LYS A 86 -4.61 2.62 -15.37
C LYS A 86 -5.08 3.97 -15.90
N SER A 87 -4.46 4.41 -16.99
CA SER A 87 -4.81 5.62 -17.74
C SER A 87 -6.17 5.50 -18.42
#